data_AF-A0A126UY78-F1
#
_entry.id   AF-A0A126UY78-F1
#
_cell.length_a   1.000
_cell.length_b   1.000
_cell.length_c   1.000
_cell.angle_alpha   90.00
_cell.angle_beta   90.00
_cell.angle_gamma   90.00
#
_symmetry.space_group_name_H-M   'P 1'
#
loop_
_entity.id
_entity.type
_entity.pdbx_description
1 polymer ?
#
loop_
_entity_poly.entity_id
_entity_poly.type
_entity_poly.pdbx_seq_one_letter_code
_entity_poly.pdbx_strand_id
1 'polypeptide(L)'
;MSFFRTSLAITALTLAACSGPADRYSVAPPAVTESIRIGFRSIEVREISLPTYAAADEIALQDASGKLVTESGALWADSPERAVAMELSRALSKLTGARVASSPWPLEAFPDARLEVRFESLIARGDGQYHAAGQYFVGVSDGGRERSGLFELAVPFDPNGGPQAIAVARGQLILDLAKYIARSGLN
;
A
#
# COMPACT_ATOMS: atom_id res chain seq x y z
N MET A 1 -19.15 -71.16 26.12
CA MET A 1 -19.80 -69.96 26.69
C MET A 1 -18.91 -68.76 26.38
N SER A 2 -19.45 -67.82 25.61
CA SER A 2 -18.79 -66.60 25.11
C SER A 2 -19.12 -65.43 26.03
N PHE A 3 -18.13 -64.74 26.59
CA PHE A 3 -18.22 -63.44 27.26
C PHE A 3 -16.78 -62.87 27.35
N PHE A 4 -16.43 -61.61 27.10
CA PHE A 4 -17.11 -60.45 26.56
C PHE A 4 -16.01 -59.49 26.07
N ARG A 5 -16.20 -58.90 24.89
CA ARG A 5 -15.30 -57.94 24.24
C ARG A 5 -15.29 -56.61 25.00
N THR A 6 -14.13 -56.01 25.22
CA THR A 6 -13.98 -54.56 25.45
C THR A 6 -12.61 -54.10 24.96
N SER A 7 -12.45 -54.01 23.64
CA SER A 7 -11.40 -53.18 23.04
C SER A 7 -11.90 -51.74 23.04
N LEU A 8 -11.42 -50.94 23.99
CA LEU A 8 -11.63 -49.50 24.04
C LEU A 8 -10.73 -48.84 22.97
N ALA A 9 -11.24 -48.72 21.75
CA ALA A 9 -10.58 -47.98 20.69
C ALA A 9 -10.80 -46.48 20.93
N ILE A 10 -9.80 -45.81 21.49
CA ILE A 10 -9.73 -44.35 21.57
C ILE A 10 -9.35 -43.85 20.17
N THR A 11 -10.35 -43.45 19.38
CA THR A 11 -10.15 -42.74 18.12
C THR A 11 -9.80 -41.29 18.45
N ALA A 12 -8.50 -40.98 18.49
CA ALA A 12 -8.01 -39.61 18.55
C ALA A 12 -8.36 -38.90 17.24
N LEU A 13 -9.28 -37.93 17.30
CA LEU A 13 -9.57 -36.99 16.23
C LEU A 13 -8.30 -36.16 15.95
N THR A 14 -7.64 -36.41 14.83
CA THR A 14 -6.63 -35.50 14.30
C THR A 14 -7.33 -34.31 13.63
N LEU A 15 -7.54 -33.22 14.38
CA LEU A 15 -7.83 -31.91 13.78
C LEU A 15 -6.54 -31.39 13.10
N ALA A 16 -6.21 -31.93 11.93
CA ALA A 16 -5.28 -31.28 11.02
C ALA A 16 -6.03 -30.20 10.24
N ALA A 17 -6.47 -29.14 10.93
CA ALA A 17 -6.85 -27.89 10.28
C ALA A 17 -5.56 -27.08 10.04
N CYS A 18 -4.64 -27.63 9.24
CA CYS A 18 -3.62 -26.81 8.60
C CYS A 18 -4.33 -26.04 7.50
N SER A 19 -4.70 -24.79 7.79
CA SER A 19 -4.89 -23.79 6.74
C SER A 19 -3.64 -23.83 5.86
N GLY A 20 -3.84 -23.94 4.55
CA GLY A 20 -2.73 -23.95 3.59
C GLY A 20 -1.86 -22.70 3.74
N PRO A 21 -0.63 -22.70 3.19
CA PRO A 21 0.23 -21.52 3.22
C PRO A 21 -0.51 -20.35 2.58
N ALA A 22 -0.46 -19.18 3.22
CA ALA A 22 -1.08 -17.97 2.69
C ALA A 22 -0.37 -17.49 1.42
N ASP A 23 -1.14 -17.06 0.43
CA ASP A 23 -0.65 -16.45 -0.80
C ASP A 23 -0.17 -15.02 -0.54
N ARG A 24 0.94 -14.65 -1.17
CA ARG A 24 1.56 -13.33 -1.05
C ARG A 24 1.54 -12.58 -2.36
N TYR A 25 0.95 -11.38 -2.35
CA TYR A 25 0.75 -10.56 -3.52
C TYR A 25 1.71 -9.37 -3.51
N SER A 26 2.45 -9.22 -4.61
CA SER A 26 3.33 -8.07 -4.83
C SER A 26 2.64 -7.04 -5.73
N VAL A 27 2.93 -5.76 -5.49
CA VAL A 27 2.44 -4.66 -6.32
C VAL A 27 3.42 -4.43 -7.46
N ALA A 28 3.01 -4.78 -8.68
CA ALA A 28 3.81 -4.48 -9.86
C ALA A 28 3.78 -2.97 -10.15
N PRO A 29 4.95 -2.32 -10.36
CA PRO A 29 4.98 -0.89 -10.63
C PRO A 29 4.35 -0.58 -12.00
N PRO A 30 3.38 0.33 -12.09
CA PRO A 30 2.79 0.71 -13.37
C PRO A 30 3.81 1.40 -14.28
N ALA A 31 3.51 1.41 -15.59
CA ALA A 31 4.32 2.13 -16.56
C ALA A 31 4.19 3.65 -16.34
N VAL A 32 5.33 4.35 -16.29
CA VAL A 32 5.39 5.81 -16.27
C VAL A 32 5.67 6.29 -17.68
N THR A 33 4.72 7.01 -18.27
CA THR A 33 4.74 7.44 -19.68
C THR A 33 4.83 8.95 -19.85
N GLU A 34 4.86 9.70 -18.76
CA GLU A 34 4.95 11.17 -18.75
C GLU A 34 6.09 11.65 -17.84
N SER A 35 6.46 12.92 -17.99
CA SER A 35 7.42 13.59 -17.12
C SER A 35 6.85 14.91 -16.60
N ILE A 36 7.11 15.21 -15.32
CA ILE A 36 6.61 16.39 -14.60
C ILE A 36 7.82 17.12 -14.01
N ARG A 37 7.98 18.40 -14.37
CA ARG A 37 9.01 19.25 -13.76
C ARG A 37 8.60 19.66 -12.34
N ILE A 38 9.58 19.69 -11.45
CA ILE A 38 9.44 20.07 -10.04
C ILE A 38 10.56 21.02 -9.63
N GLY A 39 10.39 21.73 -8.51
CA GLY A 39 11.35 22.67 -7.95
C GLY A 39 12.52 22.04 -7.18
N PHE A 40 12.50 20.72 -6.95
CA PHE A 40 13.48 20.00 -6.12
C PHE A 40 14.30 19.00 -6.93
N ARG A 41 15.59 18.86 -6.61
CA ARG A 41 16.50 17.88 -7.24
C ARG A 41 16.65 16.61 -6.41
N SER A 42 16.35 16.68 -5.11
CA SER A 42 16.38 15.53 -4.21
C SER A 42 15.25 15.57 -3.19
N ILE A 43 14.60 14.43 -2.97
CA ILE A 43 13.41 14.30 -2.11
C ILE A 43 13.52 13.04 -1.24
N GLU A 44 13.46 13.20 0.07
CA GLU A 44 13.24 12.09 1.00
C GLU A 44 11.74 11.87 1.16
N VAL A 45 11.25 10.67 0.84
CA VAL A 45 9.90 10.24 1.21
C VAL A 45 9.96 9.67 2.62
N ARG A 46 9.32 10.33 3.57
CA ARG A 46 9.23 9.88 4.96
C ARG A 46 8.42 8.59 5.06
N GLU A 47 8.47 7.97 6.23
CA GLU A 47 7.62 6.81 6.52
C GLU A 47 6.15 7.15 6.29
N ILE A 48 5.44 6.23 5.64
CA ILE A 48 4.03 6.42 5.27
C ILE A 48 3.18 6.11 6.49
N SER A 49 2.28 7.03 6.86
CA SER A 49 1.28 6.76 7.88
C SER A 49 0.04 6.16 7.22
N LEU A 50 -0.27 4.91 7.58
CA LEU A 50 -1.47 4.19 7.14
C LEU A 50 -2.45 3.98 8.31
N PRO A 51 -3.76 3.92 8.04
CA PRO A 51 -4.72 3.42 9.02
C PRO A 51 -4.46 1.94 9.30
N THR A 52 -4.76 1.47 10.52
CA THR A 52 -4.38 0.13 11.00
C THR A 52 -4.81 -1.01 10.08
N TYR A 53 -5.99 -0.90 9.45
CA TYR A 53 -6.48 -1.93 8.54
C TYR A 53 -5.68 -1.99 7.21
N ALA A 54 -5.09 -0.88 6.78
CA ALA A 54 -4.29 -0.80 5.55
C ALA A 54 -2.81 -1.06 5.81
N ALA A 55 -2.37 -0.89 7.06
CA ALA A 55 -1.07 -1.29 7.59
C ALA A 55 -0.93 -2.81 7.79
N ALA A 56 -2.05 -3.54 7.83
CA ALA A 56 -2.06 -4.98 8.06
C ALA A 56 -1.51 -5.76 6.84
N ASP A 57 -0.94 -6.93 7.11
CA ASP A 57 -0.47 -7.83 6.05
C ASP A 57 -1.64 -8.36 5.21
N GLU A 58 -2.85 -8.47 5.76
CA GLU A 58 -4.04 -8.90 5.03
C GLU A 58 -4.52 -7.87 4.00
N ILE A 59 -4.94 -8.38 2.84
CA ILE A 59 -5.58 -7.55 1.82
C ILE A 59 -7.04 -7.31 2.22
N ALA A 60 -7.33 -6.09 2.68
CA ALA A 60 -8.67 -5.67 3.07
C ALA A 60 -9.51 -5.20 1.87
N LEU A 61 -10.79 -5.57 1.90
CA LEU A 61 -11.86 -5.09 1.01
C LEU A 61 -12.98 -4.51 1.87
N GLN A 62 -13.52 -3.36 1.50
CA GLN A 62 -14.74 -2.83 2.09
C GLN A 62 -15.96 -3.34 1.31
N ASP A 63 -16.87 -4.04 1.98
CA ASP A 63 -18.12 -4.48 1.37
C ASP A 63 -19.14 -3.34 1.24
N ALA A 64 -20.29 -3.61 0.61
CA ALA A 64 -21.34 -2.62 0.39
C ALA A 64 -21.99 -2.08 1.68
N SER A 65 -21.82 -2.77 2.81
CA SER A 65 -22.28 -2.31 4.13
C SER A 65 -21.28 -1.37 4.83
N GLY A 66 -20.09 -1.19 4.23
CA GLY A 66 -18.99 -0.43 4.81
C GLY A 66 -18.08 -1.26 5.71
N LYS A 67 -18.36 -2.55 5.89
CA LYS A 67 -17.57 -3.46 6.71
C LYS A 67 -16.28 -3.83 5.97
N LEU A 68 -15.16 -3.83 6.70
CA LEU A 68 -13.90 -4.36 6.19
C LEU A 68 -13.89 -5.88 6.32
N VAL A 69 -13.68 -6.55 5.20
CA VAL A 69 -13.52 -7.99 5.08
C VAL A 69 -12.10 -8.28 4.62
N THR A 70 -11.47 -9.26 5.27
CA THR A 70 -10.17 -9.80 4.89
C THR A 70 -10.35 -11.26 4.57
N GLU A 71 -9.77 -11.72 3.47
CA GLU A 71 -9.75 -13.14 3.16
C GLU A 71 -8.54 -13.78 3.86
N SER A 72 -8.80 -14.74 4.75
CA SER A 72 -7.75 -15.49 5.43
C SER A 72 -6.95 -16.28 4.40
N GLY A 73 -5.77 -15.76 4.02
CA GLY A 73 -4.90 -16.37 3.01
C GLY A 73 -4.40 -15.41 1.94
N ALA A 74 -4.95 -14.21 1.81
CA ALA A 74 -4.44 -13.20 0.88
C ALA A 74 -3.65 -12.12 1.62
N LEU A 75 -2.32 -12.20 1.52
CA LEU A 75 -1.41 -11.29 2.21
C LEU A 75 -0.62 -10.43 1.22
N TRP A 76 -0.23 -9.25 1.64
CA TRP A 76 0.81 -8.48 0.97
C TRP A 76 2.16 -9.22 1.07
N ALA A 77 2.97 -9.10 0.02
CA ALA A 77 4.30 -9.68 -0.03
C ALA A 77 5.34 -8.92 0.81
N ASP A 78 4.97 -7.73 1.30
CA ASP A 78 5.81 -6.81 2.07
C ASP A 78 4.92 -5.99 3.01
N SER A 79 5.50 -5.37 4.04
CA SER A 79 4.73 -4.48 4.91
C SER A 79 4.17 -3.31 4.10
N PRO A 80 2.86 -3.00 4.22
CA PRO A 80 2.23 -1.98 3.39
C PRO A 80 2.90 -0.61 3.46
N GLU A 81 3.32 -0.15 4.64
CA GLU A 81 3.96 1.17 4.82
C GLU A 81 5.27 1.25 4.02
N ARG A 82 6.11 0.21 4.14
CA ARG A 82 7.40 0.16 3.44
C ARG A 82 7.19 0.07 1.94
N ALA A 83 6.27 -0.78 1.50
CA ALA A 83 5.96 -0.96 0.09
C ALA A 83 5.40 0.32 -0.54
N VAL A 84 4.45 1.01 0.10
CA VAL A 84 3.90 2.29 -0.39
C VAL A 84 4.99 3.37 -0.45
N ALA A 85 5.87 3.46 0.56
CA ALA A 85 6.97 4.42 0.55
C ALA A 85 7.91 4.20 -0.65
N MET A 86 8.23 2.94 -0.94
CA MET A 86 9.05 2.54 -2.08
C MET A 86 8.35 2.76 -3.43
N GLU A 87 7.07 2.43 -3.54
CA GLU A 87 6.23 2.66 -4.72
C GLU A 87 6.18 4.15 -5.06
N LEU A 88 5.89 5.00 -4.07
CA LEU A 88 5.83 6.46 -4.22
C LEU A 88 7.20 7.04 -4.60
N SER A 89 8.28 6.61 -3.93
CA SER A 89 9.65 7.05 -4.24
C SER A 89 10.03 6.71 -5.68
N ARG A 90 9.73 5.49 -6.13
CA ARG A 90 9.99 5.04 -7.50
C ARG A 90 9.18 5.84 -8.51
N ALA A 91 7.89 6.04 -8.26
CA ALA A 91 7.01 6.79 -9.14
C ALA A 91 7.48 8.24 -9.29
N LEU A 92 7.76 8.93 -8.18
CA LEU A 92 8.28 10.30 -8.19
C LEU A 92 9.63 10.40 -8.92
N SER A 93 10.57 9.48 -8.67
CA SER A 93 11.86 9.49 -9.36
C SER A 93 11.69 9.34 -10.87
N LYS A 94 10.82 8.42 -11.33
CA LYS A 94 10.55 8.22 -12.76
C LYS A 94 9.81 9.41 -13.40
N LEU A 95 8.83 9.99 -12.71
CA LEU A 95 8.06 11.13 -13.22
C LEU A 95 8.93 12.39 -13.33
N THR A 96 9.80 12.63 -12.35
CA THR A 96 10.45 13.93 -12.17
C THR A 96 11.92 13.96 -12.58
N GLY A 97 12.58 12.80 -12.62
CA GLY A 97 14.03 12.70 -12.78
C GLY A 97 14.83 13.12 -11.54
N ALA A 98 14.17 13.50 -10.44
CA ALA A 98 14.85 13.82 -9.19
C ALA A 98 15.39 12.55 -8.49
N ARG A 99 16.38 12.77 -7.62
CA ARG A 99 16.87 11.73 -6.70
C ARG A 99 15.85 11.56 -5.57
N VAL A 100 15.09 10.49 -5.60
CA VAL A 100 14.03 10.23 -4.60
C VAL A 100 14.31 8.91 -3.91
N ALA A 101 14.21 8.89 -2.58
CA ALA A 101 14.39 7.69 -1.78
C ALA A 101 13.48 7.75 -0.54
N SER A 102 12.99 6.59 -0.13
CA SER A 102 12.26 6.45 1.13
C SER A 102 13.22 6.54 2.33
N SER A 103 12.71 6.99 3.46
CA SER A 103 13.43 7.03 4.74
C SER A 103 13.92 5.63 5.14
N PRO A 104 15.13 5.51 5.73
CA PRO A 104 16.09 6.59 5.98
C PRO A 104 16.77 7.08 4.69
N TRP A 105 17.01 8.39 4.59
CA TRP A 105 17.67 8.99 3.43
C TRP A 105 19.08 8.41 3.21
N PRO A 106 19.38 7.82 2.04
CA PRO A 106 20.58 7.01 1.86
C PRO A 106 21.80 7.78 1.34
N LEU A 107 21.70 9.10 1.13
CA LEU A 107 22.78 9.92 0.56
C LEU A 107 23.36 10.86 1.62
N GLU A 108 24.67 11.14 1.51
CA GLU A 108 25.39 12.06 2.41
C GLU A 108 24.84 13.49 2.36
N ALA A 109 24.57 14.00 1.16
CA ALA A 109 23.94 15.30 1.00
C ALA A 109 22.47 15.21 1.42
N PHE A 110 22.04 16.12 2.31
CA PHE A 110 20.64 16.20 2.73
C PHE A 110 19.68 16.36 1.56
N PRO A 111 18.44 15.86 1.68
CA PRO A 111 17.42 16.05 0.67
C PRO A 111 17.00 17.52 0.62
N ASP A 112 16.69 18.01 -0.58
CA ASP A 112 16.19 19.38 -0.79
C ASP A 112 14.80 19.53 -0.13
N ALA A 113 13.98 18.49 -0.23
CA ALA A 113 12.66 18.41 0.38
C ALA A 113 12.39 17.07 1.09
N ARG A 114 11.54 17.11 2.12
CA ARG A 114 10.99 15.92 2.79
C ARG A 114 9.51 15.86 2.53
N LEU A 115 9.06 14.74 1.97
CA LEU A 115 7.66 14.45 1.71
C LEU A 115 7.11 13.51 2.79
N GLU A 116 6.13 13.98 3.54
CA GLU A 116 5.32 13.14 4.44
C GLU A 116 3.94 12.93 3.83
N VAL A 117 3.43 11.69 3.91
CA VAL A 117 2.09 11.34 3.42
C VAL A 117 1.36 10.56 4.52
N ARG A 118 0.18 11.05 4.86
CA ARG A 118 -0.72 10.45 5.85
C ARG A 118 -2.01 10.04 5.16
N PHE A 119 -2.28 8.74 5.14
CA PHE A 119 -3.51 8.21 4.60
C PHE A 119 -4.57 8.19 5.70
N GLU A 120 -5.73 8.75 5.39
CA GLU A 120 -6.97 8.57 6.14
C GLU A 120 -7.69 7.30 5.65
N SER A 121 -7.58 7.02 4.34
CA SER A 121 -8.02 5.76 3.74
C SER A 121 -7.06 5.29 2.64
N LEU A 122 -6.90 3.97 2.54
CA LEU A 122 -6.28 3.28 1.41
C LEU A 122 -6.92 1.88 1.31
N ILE A 123 -7.96 1.73 0.49
CA ILE A 123 -8.87 0.59 0.58
C ILE A 123 -9.48 0.19 -0.76
N ALA A 124 -9.58 -1.11 -1.02
CA ALA A 124 -10.41 -1.65 -2.08
C ALA A 124 -11.87 -1.64 -1.64
N ARG A 125 -12.80 -1.23 -2.49
CA ARG A 125 -14.24 -1.26 -2.19
C ARG A 125 -14.97 -2.20 -3.14
N GLY A 126 -16.07 -2.79 -2.65
CA GLY A 126 -16.91 -3.72 -3.41
C GLY A 126 -17.63 -3.09 -4.61
N ASP A 127 -17.58 -1.77 -4.75
CA ASP A 127 -18.05 -1.03 -5.93
C ASP A 127 -17.02 -1.03 -7.09
N GLY A 128 -15.88 -1.72 -6.93
CA GLY A 128 -14.81 -1.78 -7.93
C GLY A 128 -13.93 -0.54 -7.97
N GLN A 129 -13.89 0.24 -6.89
CA GLN A 129 -12.95 1.36 -6.74
C GLN A 129 -11.90 1.04 -5.67
N TYR A 130 -10.63 1.21 -6.02
CA TYR A 130 -9.56 1.33 -5.05
C TYR A 130 -9.42 2.80 -4.69
N HIS A 131 -9.74 3.16 -3.45
CA HIS A 131 -9.85 4.54 -2.97
C HIS A 131 -8.73 4.89 -2.02
N ALA A 132 -8.25 6.12 -2.13
CA ALA A 132 -7.36 6.71 -1.14
C ALA A 132 -7.73 8.16 -0.86
N ALA A 133 -7.69 8.53 0.41
CA ALA A 133 -7.81 9.90 0.86
C ALA A 133 -6.79 10.18 1.97
N GLY A 134 -6.39 11.43 2.11
CA GLY A 134 -5.47 11.85 3.13
C GLY A 134 -4.80 13.18 2.84
N GLN A 135 -3.61 13.36 3.40
CA GLN A 135 -2.87 14.62 3.35
C GLN A 135 -1.40 14.37 3.04
N TYR A 136 -0.79 15.32 2.33
CA TYR A 136 0.65 15.37 2.13
C TYR A 136 1.24 16.64 2.71
N PHE A 137 2.51 16.58 3.08
CA PHE A 137 3.30 17.69 3.60
C PHE A 137 4.68 17.67 2.95
N VAL A 138 5.13 18.81 2.45
CA VAL A 138 6.45 19.02 1.86
C VAL A 138 7.17 20.03 2.71
N GLY A 139 8.10 19.54 3.53
CA GLY A 139 9.04 20.37 4.27
C GLY A 139 10.29 20.63 3.43
N VAL A 140 10.87 21.83 3.55
CA VAL A 140 12.07 22.21 2.78
C VAL A 140 13.21 22.51 3.74
N SER A 141 14.40 21.94 3.47
CA SER A 141 15.54 22.00 4.40
C SER A 141 16.18 23.39 4.53
N ASP A 142 15.97 24.29 3.56
CA ASP A 142 16.63 25.60 3.47
C ASP A 142 15.73 26.79 3.86
N GLY A 143 14.57 26.53 4.48
CA GLY A 143 13.59 27.57 4.80
C GLY A 143 12.78 28.06 3.60
N GLY A 144 12.88 27.37 2.45
CA GLY A 144 12.01 27.54 1.31
C GLY A 144 10.53 27.29 1.63
N ARG A 145 9.68 27.55 0.64
CA ARG A 145 8.23 27.58 0.85
C ARG A 145 7.66 26.17 0.97
N GLU A 146 7.28 25.78 2.17
CA GLU A 146 6.59 24.51 2.45
C GLU A 146 5.22 24.42 1.77
N ARG A 147 4.75 23.19 1.55
CA ARG A 147 3.42 22.91 0.99
C ARG A 147 2.73 21.82 1.76
N SER A 148 1.41 21.89 1.79
CA SER A 148 0.56 20.78 2.18
C SER A 148 -0.71 20.79 1.35
N GLY A 149 -1.42 19.67 1.34
CA GLY A 149 -2.69 19.56 0.66
C GLY A 149 -3.39 18.25 0.97
N LEU A 150 -4.71 18.28 0.81
CA LEU A 150 -5.53 17.08 0.84
C LEU A 150 -5.43 16.37 -0.52
N PHE A 151 -5.63 15.07 -0.53
CA PHE A 151 -5.86 14.29 -1.74
C PHE A 151 -7.05 13.35 -1.54
N GLU A 152 -7.78 13.12 -2.62
CA GLU A 152 -8.77 12.06 -2.74
C GLU A 152 -8.69 11.50 -4.17
N LEU A 153 -8.40 10.21 -4.28
CA LEU A 153 -8.13 9.53 -5.55
C LEU A 153 -8.87 8.19 -5.57
N ALA A 154 -9.29 7.76 -6.76
CA ALA A 154 -9.91 6.48 -6.99
C ALA A 154 -9.43 5.87 -8.32
N VAL A 155 -9.16 4.57 -8.31
CA VAL A 155 -8.79 3.79 -9.50
C VAL A 155 -9.76 2.62 -9.64
N PRO A 156 -10.35 2.40 -10.82
CA PRO A 156 -11.23 1.25 -11.04
C PRO A 156 -10.45 -0.06 -11.07
N PHE A 157 -11.06 -1.13 -10.58
CA PHE A 157 -10.56 -2.51 -10.68
C PHE A 157 -11.72 -3.49 -10.86
N ASP A 158 -11.44 -4.71 -11.33
CA ASP A 158 -12.44 -5.78 -11.39
C ASP A 158 -12.64 -6.41 -10.00
N PRO A 159 -13.82 -6.26 -9.36
CA PRO A 159 -14.09 -6.87 -8.05
C PRO A 159 -13.98 -8.40 -8.06
N ASN A 160 -14.14 -9.03 -9.23
CA ASN A 160 -14.02 -10.48 -9.39
C ASN A 160 -12.60 -10.92 -9.76
N GLY A 161 -11.67 -9.99 -9.96
CA GLY A 161 -10.28 -10.26 -10.34
C GLY A 161 -9.38 -10.70 -9.18
N GLY A 162 -9.94 -10.85 -7.98
CA GLY A 162 -9.24 -11.31 -6.78
C GLY A 162 -8.17 -10.34 -6.27
N PRO A 163 -7.31 -10.78 -5.32
CA PRO A 163 -6.34 -9.90 -4.67
C PRO A 163 -5.29 -9.31 -5.63
N GLN A 164 -5.00 -9.99 -6.74
CA GLN A 164 -4.10 -9.47 -7.77
C GLN A 164 -4.66 -8.23 -8.47
N ALA A 165 -5.98 -8.15 -8.71
CA ALA A 165 -6.60 -6.96 -9.28
C ALA A 165 -6.50 -5.76 -8.31
N ILE A 166 -6.66 -6.01 -7.01
CA ILE A 166 -6.45 -5.02 -5.96
C ILE A 166 -4.99 -4.53 -5.94
N ALA A 167 -4.02 -5.44 -6.05
CA ALA A 167 -2.60 -5.09 -6.10
C ALA A 167 -2.26 -4.19 -7.29
N VAL A 168 -2.80 -4.48 -8.47
CA VAL A 168 -2.64 -3.64 -9.68
C VAL A 168 -3.27 -2.26 -9.47
N ALA A 169 -4.48 -2.20 -8.91
CA ALA A 169 -5.18 -0.95 -8.65
C ALA A 169 -4.44 -0.06 -7.63
N ARG A 170 -3.88 -0.66 -6.57
CA ARG A 170 -3.02 0.05 -5.62
C ARG A 170 -1.81 0.66 -6.31
N GLY A 171 -1.09 -0.12 -7.12
CA GLY A 171 0.08 0.38 -7.83
C GLY A 171 -0.26 1.60 -8.70
N GLN A 172 -1.37 1.54 -9.42
CA GLN A 172 -1.85 2.66 -10.24
C GLN A 172 -2.27 3.86 -9.38
N LEU A 173 -2.97 3.66 -8.27
CA LEU A 173 -3.37 4.73 -7.37
C LEU A 173 -2.17 5.46 -6.76
N ILE A 174 -1.12 4.73 -6.38
CA ILE A 174 0.12 5.35 -5.85
C ILE A 174 0.86 6.13 -6.95
N LEU A 175 0.85 5.67 -8.20
CA LEU A 175 1.35 6.46 -9.32
C LEU A 175 0.54 7.75 -9.52
N ASP A 176 -0.78 7.68 -9.43
CA ASP A 176 -1.64 8.86 -9.58
C ASP A 176 -1.46 9.85 -8.42
N LEU A 177 -1.24 9.35 -7.20
CA LEU A 177 -0.84 10.17 -6.05
C LEU A 177 0.51 10.85 -6.29
N ALA A 178 1.50 10.13 -6.82
CA ALA A 178 2.80 10.72 -7.17
C ALA A 178 2.67 11.87 -8.17
N LYS A 179 1.81 11.71 -9.20
CA LYS A 179 1.51 12.77 -10.17
C LYS A 179 0.85 13.98 -9.51
N TYR A 180 -0.12 13.73 -8.63
CA TYR A 180 -0.81 14.79 -7.90
C TYR A 180 0.16 15.59 -7.03
N ILE A 181 0.98 14.91 -6.21
CA ILE A 181 1.96 15.56 -5.34
C ILE A 181 3.03 16.29 -6.17
N ALA A 182 3.50 15.72 -7.29
CA ALA A 182 4.46 16.38 -8.16
C ALA A 182 3.93 17.73 -8.71
N ARG A 183 2.65 17.79 -9.09
CA ARG A 183 2.03 19.00 -9.66
C ARG A 183 1.62 20.03 -8.62
N SER A 184 1.18 19.58 -7.45
CA SER A 184 0.55 20.44 -6.43
C SER A 184 1.48 20.78 -5.27
N GLY A 185 2.40 19.89 -4.91
CA GLY A 185 3.26 20.00 -3.74
C GLY A 185 4.74 20.26 -4.06
N LEU A 186 5.20 19.83 -5.23
CA LEU A 186 6.63 19.88 -5.60
C LEU A 186 6.95 20.90 -6.71
N ASN A 187 6.00 21.75 -7.10
CA ASN A 187 6.16 22.70 -8.21
C ASN A 187 7.03 23.94 -7.88
#